data_AF-A0A7N5JU83-F1
#
_entry.id   AF-A0A7N5JU83-F1
#
_cell.length_a   1.000
_cell.length_b   1.000
_cell.length_c   1.000
_cell.angle_alpha   90.00
_cell.angle_beta   90.00
_cell.angle_gamma   90.00
#
_symmetry.space_group_name_H-M   'P 1'
#
loop_
_entity.id
_entity.type
_entity.pdbx_description
1 polymer ?
#
loop_
_entity_poly.entity_id
_entity_poly.type
_entity_poly.pdbx_seq_one_letter_code
_entity_poly.pdbx_strand_id
1 'polypeptide(L)'
;MDVLSPLSFVKVSSVRMQGLLLLFFAKHQHLPFVQILSTKSTPTGLFGYWGNKGGINICLKLYGYYVSIVNCHLPPHMANNDQRLEHFDRILEMQNFEGQDIPNILDHDLILWFGDMNFRIDDFGLHFVRESIKNQRYSDLWEKDQLSIAKRHDPLLREFQEGPLLFPPTYKFDKNSNNYDTSEKKRKPAWTDRILWRLKRQPRADPHTQRLLAPRFCLSLRSYVSHMMYCISDHKPVTSTFDLELKPLVSAPVVTLIPEGLWTMENDMLISYSLTPDFLSSPWDWIGLYKVGLRHINDYVSYVWVRDNQVSFSDGLSQVYFNTSDIPETEDQFLLCYYSNNLHSVVGISKPFKIQPGSFLAQDPLGEAQPHI
;
A
#
# COMPACT_ATOMS: atom_id res chain seq x y z
N MET A 1 -13.54 7.46 1.19
CA MET A 1 -12.98 6.61 0.10
C MET A 1 -13.53 7.01 -1.27
N ASP A 2 -14.38 8.03 -1.32
CA ASP A 2 -15.13 8.46 -2.50
C ASP A 2 -14.25 9.03 -3.62
N VAL A 3 -13.01 9.42 -3.29
CA VAL A 3 -12.02 9.91 -4.27
C VAL A 3 -11.23 8.76 -4.93
N LEU A 4 -10.87 7.73 -4.16
CA LEU A 4 -9.96 6.67 -4.62
C LEU A 4 -10.69 5.49 -5.25
N SER A 5 -11.89 5.16 -4.77
CA SER A 5 -12.63 4.01 -5.28
C SER A 5 -13.10 4.13 -6.74
N PRO A 6 -13.47 5.33 -7.26
CA PRO A 6 -13.72 5.49 -8.70
C PRO A 6 -12.47 5.27 -9.57
N LEU A 7 -11.28 5.36 -8.98
CA LEU A 7 -9.99 5.06 -9.63
C LEU A 7 -9.55 3.59 -9.40
N SER A 8 -10.48 2.75 -8.96
CA SER A 8 -10.32 1.33 -8.68
C SER A 8 -9.37 0.98 -7.53
N PHE A 9 -9.04 1.93 -6.67
CA PHE A 9 -8.22 1.69 -5.48
C PHE A 9 -9.05 1.16 -4.32
N VAL A 10 -8.55 0.11 -3.69
CA VAL A 10 -9.12 -0.53 -2.51
C VAL A 10 -8.15 -0.34 -1.34
N LYS A 11 -8.66 -0.01 -0.15
CA LYS A 11 -7.85 0.02 1.07
C LYS A 11 -7.54 -1.43 1.46
N VAL A 12 -6.27 -1.81 1.41
CA VAL A 12 -5.82 -3.19 1.70
C VAL A 12 -5.41 -3.33 3.15
N SER A 13 -4.68 -2.35 3.68
CA SER A 13 -4.21 -2.38 5.07
C SER A 13 -4.05 -0.98 5.65
N SER A 14 -4.07 -0.91 6.97
CA SER A 14 -3.80 0.31 7.71
C SER A 14 -3.24 -0.02 9.08
N VAL A 15 -2.28 0.78 9.53
CA VAL A 15 -1.73 0.71 10.89
C VAL A 15 -1.67 2.11 11.48
N ARG A 16 -1.95 2.21 12.79
CA ARG A 16 -1.99 3.48 13.52
C ARG A 16 -1.29 3.34 14.87
N MET A 17 -0.52 4.35 15.23
CA MET A 17 0.06 4.50 16.57
C MET A 17 -0.08 5.96 17.01
N GLN A 18 -1.04 6.24 17.89
CA GLN A 18 -1.41 7.61 18.28
C GLN A 18 -1.71 8.51 17.05
N GLY A 19 -0.82 9.47 16.76
CA GLY A 19 -0.91 10.39 15.62
C GLY A 19 -0.23 9.88 14.34
N LEU A 20 0.54 8.80 14.40
CA LEU A 20 1.10 8.13 13.23
C LEU A 20 0.03 7.28 12.56
N LEU A 21 -0.15 7.46 11.26
CA LEU A 21 -1.07 6.67 10.43
C LEU A 21 -0.37 6.27 9.14
N LEU A 22 -0.48 5.00 8.78
CA LEU A 22 -0.03 4.46 7.51
C LEU A 22 -1.18 3.71 6.87
N LEU A 23 -1.50 4.09 5.64
CA LEU A 23 -2.56 3.51 4.84
C LEU A 23 -1.95 2.93 3.56
N PHE A 24 -2.34 1.71 3.21
CA PHE A 24 -1.92 1.06 1.99
C PHE A 24 -3.12 0.75 1.12
N PHE A 25 -3.08 1.26 -0.11
CA PHE A 25 -4.11 1.08 -1.13
C PHE A 25 -3.51 0.42 -2.36
N ALA A 26 -4.27 -0.45 -3.00
CA ALA A 26 -3.88 -1.07 -4.27
C ALA A 26 -5.06 -1.03 -5.24
N LYS A 27 -4.79 -0.96 -6.54
CA LYS A 27 -5.85 -1.19 -7.52
C LYS A 27 -6.35 -2.62 -7.42
N HIS A 28 -7.65 -2.84 -7.52
CA HIS A 28 -8.29 -4.15 -7.37
C HIS A 28 -7.64 -5.28 -8.20
N GLN A 29 -7.17 -4.99 -9.41
CA GLN A 29 -6.47 -5.95 -10.29
C GLN A 29 -5.16 -6.52 -9.69
N HIS A 30 -4.56 -5.83 -8.73
CA HIS A 30 -3.32 -6.26 -8.08
C HIS A 30 -3.55 -7.03 -6.78
N LEU A 31 -4.78 -7.03 -6.24
CA LEU A 31 -5.09 -7.65 -4.94
C LEU A 31 -4.67 -9.12 -4.84
N PRO A 32 -4.85 -9.98 -5.88
CA PRO A 32 -4.39 -11.37 -5.82
C PRO A 32 -2.88 -11.55 -5.64
N PHE A 33 -2.10 -10.50 -5.90
CA PHE A 33 -0.63 -10.51 -5.83
C PHE A 33 -0.10 -9.69 -4.66
N VAL A 34 -0.99 -9.25 -3.77
CA VAL A 34 -0.69 -8.46 -2.59
C VAL A 34 -1.11 -9.26 -1.36
N GLN A 35 -0.14 -9.67 -0.55
CA GLN A 35 -0.39 -10.36 0.71
C GLN A 35 0.19 -9.54 1.85
N ILE A 36 -0.65 -9.11 2.80
CA ILE A 36 -0.18 -8.45 4.02
C ILE A 36 0.34 -9.54 4.95
N LEU A 37 1.64 -9.51 5.24
CA LEU A 37 2.26 -10.49 6.14
C LEU A 37 2.13 -10.03 7.59
N SER A 38 2.29 -8.74 7.84
CA SER A 38 2.21 -8.17 9.18
C SER A 38 2.07 -6.66 9.16
N THR A 39 1.59 -6.14 10.30
CA THR A 39 1.64 -4.71 10.62
C THR A 39 2.21 -4.53 12.02
N LYS A 40 3.15 -3.61 12.20
CA LYS A 40 3.86 -3.43 13.48
C LYS A 40 3.93 -1.96 13.89
N SER A 41 3.91 -1.72 15.19
CA SER A 41 4.10 -0.41 15.81
C SER A 41 5.28 -0.49 16.78
N THR A 42 6.21 0.47 16.66
CA THR A 42 7.41 0.57 17.49
C THR A 42 7.40 1.92 18.19
N PRO A 43 6.82 2.03 19.41
CA PRO A 43 6.85 3.26 20.18
C PRO A 43 8.28 3.55 20.63
N THR A 44 8.66 4.82 20.62
CA THR A 44 9.97 5.30 21.11
C THR A 44 9.88 6.58 21.95
N GLY A 45 8.66 7.10 22.17
CA GLY A 45 8.45 8.24 23.07
C GLY A 45 8.47 7.83 24.55
N LEU A 46 8.69 8.79 25.46
CA LEU A 46 8.71 8.65 26.93
C LEU A 46 9.26 7.28 27.41
N PHE A 47 10.58 7.20 27.55
CA PHE A 47 11.30 5.97 27.95
C PHE A 47 11.12 4.76 27.02
N GLY A 48 10.67 4.99 25.78
CA GLY A 48 10.47 3.92 24.79
C GLY A 48 9.11 3.24 24.83
N TYR A 49 8.18 3.70 25.67
CA TYR A 49 6.87 3.06 25.86
C TYR A 49 5.70 3.83 25.23
N TRP A 50 5.85 5.13 24.99
CA TRP A 50 4.75 5.98 24.52
C TRP A 50 4.78 6.19 23.00
N GLY A 51 3.66 5.95 22.34
CA GLY A 51 3.54 5.94 20.88
C GLY A 51 3.47 7.30 20.17
N ASN A 52 3.82 8.42 20.81
CA ASN A 52 3.83 9.73 20.15
C ASN A 52 5.09 9.97 19.26
N LYS A 53 6.07 9.08 19.38
CA LYS A 53 7.29 8.99 18.56
C LYS A 53 7.53 7.52 18.26
N GLY A 54 8.21 7.26 17.15
CA GLY A 54 8.56 5.91 16.72
C GLY A 54 8.19 5.65 15.28
N GLY A 55 7.93 4.39 14.96
CA GLY A 55 7.64 3.92 13.61
C GLY A 55 6.44 2.98 13.57
N ILE A 56 5.75 2.96 12.44
CA ILE A 56 4.74 1.97 12.09
C ILE A 56 5.10 1.36 10.73
N ASN A 57 4.89 0.06 10.58
CA ASN A 57 5.30 -0.71 9.40
C ASN A 57 4.13 -1.54 8.86
N ILE A 58 4.03 -1.63 7.55
CA ILE A 58 3.27 -2.67 6.83
C ILE A 58 4.27 -3.50 6.03
N CYS A 59 4.37 -4.79 6.38
CA CYS A 59 5.16 -5.76 5.63
C CYS A 59 4.22 -6.58 4.74
N LEU A 60 4.55 -6.68 3.45
CA LEU A 60 3.74 -7.40 2.48
C LEU A 60 4.59 -8.18 1.47
N LYS A 61 3.97 -9.17 0.82
CA LYS A 61 4.43 -9.68 -0.47
C LYS A 61 3.72 -8.92 -1.59
N LEU A 62 4.50 -8.47 -2.57
CA LEU A 62 4.02 -7.85 -3.80
C LEU A 62 4.58 -8.65 -4.98
N TYR A 63 3.73 -9.37 -5.72
CA TYR A 63 4.16 -10.26 -6.83
C TYR A 63 5.25 -11.29 -6.42
N GLY A 64 5.22 -11.69 -5.15
CA GLY A 64 6.17 -12.61 -4.52
C GLY A 64 7.42 -11.96 -3.92
N TYR A 65 7.62 -10.65 -4.10
CA TYR A 65 8.72 -9.89 -3.50
C TYR A 65 8.35 -9.36 -2.11
N TYR A 66 9.28 -9.39 -1.16
CA TYR A 66 9.09 -8.83 0.18
C TYR A 66 9.25 -7.31 0.15
N VAL A 67 8.23 -6.59 0.60
CA VAL A 67 8.22 -5.12 0.67
C VAL A 67 7.84 -4.67 2.07
N SER A 68 8.64 -3.77 2.64
CA SER A 68 8.32 -3.07 3.89
C SER A 68 8.04 -1.60 3.63
N ILE A 69 6.97 -1.08 4.22
CA ILE A 69 6.57 0.33 4.14
C ILE A 69 6.53 0.88 5.55
N VAL A 70 7.44 1.79 5.87
CA VAL A 70 7.64 2.34 7.20
C VAL A 70 7.29 3.83 7.21
N ASN A 71 6.40 4.23 8.13
CA ASN A 71 6.14 5.64 8.46
C ASN A 71 6.68 5.93 9.87
N CYS A 72 7.45 7.00 10.06
CA CYS A 72 7.99 7.37 11.37
C CYS A 72 7.74 8.84 11.76
N HIS A 73 7.85 9.08 13.07
CA HIS A 73 7.91 10.41 13.66
C HIS A 73 9.03 10.39 14.70
N LEU A 74 10.17 10.97 14.34
CA LEU A 74 11.40 10.91 15.15
C LEU A 74 11.51 12.12 16.10
N PRO A 75 12.41 12.10 17.10
CA PRO A 75 12.53 13.15 18.10
C PRO A 75 12.77 14.54 17.50
N PRO A 76 12.03 15.57 17.97
CA PRO A 76 12.18 16.93 17.46
C PRO A 76 13.40 17.62 18.07
N HIS A 77 13.64 18.87 17.66
CA HIS A 77 14.75 19.74 18.07
C HIS A 77 16.11 19.40 17.46
N MET A 78 16.91 20.44 17.24
CA MET A 78 18.21 20.37 16.56
C MET A 78 19.20 19.46 17.27
N ALA A 79 19.26 19.56 18.61
CA ALA A 79 20.22 18.82 19.44
C ALA A 79 19.97 17.29 19.51
N ASN A 80 18.77 16.82 19.17
CA ASN A 80 18.42 15.40 19.32
C ASN A 80 18.81 14.55 18.10
N ASN A 81 19.95 14.87 17.46
CA ASN A 81 20.38 14.15 16.26
C ASN A 81 20.67 12.68 16.55
N ASP A 82 21.46 12.41 17.57
CA ASP A 82 21.87 11.04 17.92
C ASP A 82 20.65 10.20 18.36
N GLN A 83 19.70 10.82 19.06
CA GLN A 83 18.45 10.18 19.43
C GLN A 83 17.58 9.80 18.20
N ARG A 84 17.62 10.60 17.12
CA ARG A 84 16.94 10.23 15.87
C ARG A 84 17.57 9.00 15.24
N LEU A 85 18.90 8.89 15.28
CA LEU A 85 19.63 7.73 14.76
C LEU A 85 19.33 6.48 15.59
N GLU A 86 19.36 6.58 16.92
CA GLU A 86 18.97 5.49 17.83
C GLU A 86 17.53 5.02 17.57
N HIS A 87 16.59 5.95 17.37
CA HIS A 87 15.21 5.60 17.07
C HIS A 87 15.07 4.96 15.68
N PHE A 88 15.88 5.36 14.70
CA PHE A 88 15.94 4.73 13.39
C PHE A 88 16.37 3.26 13.52
N ASP A 89 17.49 3.00 14.18
CA ASP A 89 18.00 1.64 14.39
C ASP A 89 16.99 0.79 15.17
N ARG A 90 16.43 1.33 16.25
CA ARG A 90 15.41 0.66 17.05
C ARG A 90 14.18 0.26 16.24
N ILE A 91 13.73 1.12 15.31
CA ILE A 91 12.62 0.78 14.41
C ILE A 91 13.01 -0.40 13.53
N LEU A 92 14.19 -0.42 12.91
CA LEU A 92 14.64 -1.55 12.07
C LEU A 92 14.73 -2.86 12.83
N GLU A 93 15.42 -2.86 13.98
CA GLU A 93 15.62 -4.06 14.80
C GLU A 93 14.29 -4.66 15.25
N MET A 94 13.34 -3.80 15.58
CA MET A 94 12.01 -4.22 16.00
C MET A 94 11.16 -4.75 14.84
N GLN A 95 11.60 -4.76 13.59
CA GLN A 95 10.84 -5.39 12.50
C GLN A 95 11.06 -6.89 12.36
N ASN A 96 11.88 -7.51 13.20
CA ASN A 96 12.06 -8.97 13.20
C ASN A 96 10.77 -9.70 13.61
N PHE A 97 10.48 -10.80 12.90
CA PHE A 97 9.31 -11.66 13.10
C PHE A 97 9.75 -13.00 13.69
N GLU A 98 9.94 -13.05 15.01
CA GLU A 98 10.26 -14.31 15.68
C GLU A 98 9.12 -15.32 15.49
N GLY A 99 9.46 -16.53 15.03
CA GLY A 99 8.50 -17.63 14.84
C GLY A 99 7.65 -17.57 13.57
N GLN A 100 7.87 -16.61 12.67
CA GLN A 100 7.23 -16.57 11.36
C GLN A 100 8.27 -16.77 10.24
N ASP A 101 7.85 -17.39 9.13
CA ASP A 101 8.69 -17.54 7.92
C ASP A 101 8.75 -16.23 7.11
N ILE A 102 9.12 -15.14 7.77
CA ILE A 102 9.31 -13.81 7.18
C ILE A 102 10.78 -13.41 7.36
N PRO A 103 11.51 -13.10 6.27
CA PRO A 103 12.90 -12.65 6.36
C PRO A 103 13.05 -11.36 7.18
N ASN A 104 14.27 -11.13 7.68
CA ASN A 104 14.66 -9.86 8.30
C ASN A 104 14.36 -8.68 7.34
N ILE A 105 13.97 -7.53 7.88
CA ILE A 105 13.63 -6.35 7.06
C ILE A 105 14.76 -5.93 6.11
N LEU A 106 16.03 -6.10 6.51
CA LEU A 106 17.18 -5.77 5.68
C LEU A 106 17.36 -6.75 4.50
N ASP A 107 16.69 -7.90 4.53
CA ASP A 107 16.63 -8.88 3.44
C ASP A 107 15.41 -8.71 2.53
N HIS A 108 14.54 -7.74 2.80
CA HIS A 108 13.40 -7.42 1.94
C HIS A 108 13.88 -6.77 0.63
N ASP A 109 13.16 -7.06 -0.45
CA ASP A 109 13.49 -6.61 -1.81
C ASP A 109 13.37 -5.08 -1.95
N LEU A 110 12.39 -4.49 -1.25
CA LEU A 110 12.18 -3.05 -1.17
C LEU A 110 11.80 -2.62 0.25
N ILE A 111 12.47 -1.58 0.75
CA ILE A 111 12.06 -0.83 1.92
C ILE A 111 11.72 0.58 1.48
N LEU A 112 10.50 1.03 1.71
CA LEU A 112 10.10 2.43 1.63
C LEU A 112 10.02 2.97 3.05
N TRP A 113 10.75 4.05 3.35
CA TRP A 113 10.76 4.64 4.69
C TRP A 113 10.57 6.14 4.61
N PHE A 114 9.49 6.63 5.18
CA PHE A 114 9.16 8.04 5.17
C PHE A 114 8.58 8.52 6.50
N GLY A 115 8.33 9.83 6.58
CA GLY A 115 7.64 10.46 7.70
C GLY A 115 8.31 11.75 8.15
N ASP A 116 7.93 12.22 9.33
CA ASP A 116 8.59 13.34 10.00
C ASP A 116 9.85 12.82 10.72
N MET A 117 10.94 12.74 9.96
CA MET A 117 12.25 12.33 10.45
C MET A 117 12.92 13.41 11.30
N ASN A 118 12.37 14.63 11.35
CA ASN A 118 12.79 15.71 12.23
C ASN A 118 14.27 16.17 12.16
N PHE A 119 15.04 15.73 11.17
CA PHE A 119 16.40 16.22 10.91
C PHE A 119 16.39 17.72 10.57
N ARG A 120 17.44 18.43 11.00
CA ARG A 120 17.54 19.89 10.91
C ARG A 120 18.74 20.32 10.08
N ILE A 121 18.77 21.61 9.73
CA ILE A 121 19.93 22.26 9.12
C ILE A 121 20.81 22.80 10.25
N ASP A 122 21.96 22.17 10.45
CA ASP A 122 22.95 22.56 11.45
C ASP A 122 23.78 23.76 11.01
N ASP A 123 24.56 24.35 11.92
CA ASP A 123 25.64 25.36 11.72
C ASP A 123 25.32 26.68 10.97
N PHE A 124 24.34 26.72 10.06
CA PHE A 124 23.96 27.93 9.34
C PHE A 124 23.05 28.81 10.18
N GLY A 125 23.36 30.11 10.22
CA GLY A 125 22.51 31.12 10.81
C GLY A 125 21.17 31.25 10.07
N LEU A 126 20.12 31.67 10.79
CA LEU A 126 18.76 31.81 10.23
C LEU A 126 18.72 32.72 8.99
N HIS A 127 19.50 33.79 8.98
CA HIS A 127 19.57 34.72 7.85
C HIS A 127 20.07 34.04 6.58
N PHE A 128 21.17 33.28 6.67
CA PHE A 128 21.73 32.54 5.55
C PHE A 128 20.72 31.52 4.99
N VAL A 129 20.09 30.75 5.88
CA VAL A 129 19.07 29.77 5.47
C VAL A 129 17.92 30.44 4.73
N ARG A 130 17.39 31.56 5.24
CA ARG A 130 16.30 32.30 4.60
C ARG A 130 16.70 32.87 3.23
N GLU A 131 17.92 33.40 3.12
CA GLU A 131 18.41 33.96 1.86
C GLU A 131 18.65 32.85 0.81
N SER A 132 19.18 31.69 1.20
CA SER A 132 19.31 30.54 0.31
C SER A 132 17.95 30.05 -0.18
N ILE A 133 16.94 29.99 0.71
CA ILE A 133 15.57 29.61 0.33
C ILE A 133 14.96 30.63 -0.64
N LYS A 134 15.08 31.93 -0.34
CA LYS A 134 14.54 33.02 -1.17
C LYS A 134 15.10 32.98 -2.59
N ASN A 135 16.39 32.68 -2.72
CA ASN A 135 17.07 32.56 -4.01
C ASN A 135 16.99 31.15 -4.63
N GLN A 136 16.22 30.23 -4.03
CA GLN A 136 16.08 28.83 -4.46
C GLN A 136 17.42 28.07 -4.56
N ARG A 137 18.43 28.50 -3.79
CA ARG A 137 19.75 27.86 -3.69
C ARG A 137 19.73 26.78 -2.60
N TYR A 138 18.87 25.77 -2.76
CA TYR A 138 18.68 24.72 -1.75
C TYR A 138 19.91 23.85 -1.55
N SER A 139 20.68 23.62 -2.62
CA SER A 139 21.92 22.82 -2.59
C SER A 139 22.95 23.34 -1.59
N ASP A 140 23.00 24.67 -1.40
CA ASP A 140 23.91 25.33 -0.46
C ASP A 140 23.66 24.89 0.99
N LEU A 141 22.47 24.34 1.28
CA LEU A 141 22.06 23.93 2.62
C LEU A 141 22.33 22.44 2.90
N TRP A 142 22.53 21.60 1.87
CA TRP A 142 22.61 20.14 2.01
C TRP A 142 23.82 19.69 2.82
N GLU A 143 24.94 20.40 2.73
CA GLU A 143 26.15 20.04 3.49
C GLU A 143 25.93 20.08 5.00
N LYS A 144 24.94 20.86 5.44
CA LYS A 144 24.55 21.01 6.85
C LYS A 144 23.19 20.39 7.18
N ASP A 145 22.54 19.71 6.23
CA ASP A 145 21.37 18.88 6.53
C ASP A 145 21.81 17.64 7.32
N GLN A 146 21.30 17.49 8.55
CA GLN A 146 21.70 16.41 9.45
C GLN A 146 21.47 15.02 8.88
N LEU A 147 20.39 14.78 8.10
CA LEU A 147 20.18 13.48 7.45
C LEU A 147 21.23 13.24 6.36
N SER A 148 21.51 14.24 5.53
CA SER A 148 22.56 14.19 4.51
C SER A 148 23.95 13.94 5.12
N ILE A 149 24.24 14.54 6.28
CA ILE A 149 25.46 14.26 7.04
C ILE A 149 25.45 12.82 7.58
N ALA A 150 24.36 12.37 8.20
CA ALA A 150 24.25 11.03 8.77
C ALA A 150 24.48 9.94 7.71
N LYS A 151 23.84 10.04 6.54
CA LYS A 151 24.03 9.10 5.42
C LYS A 151 25.48 9.03 4.90
N ARG A 152 26.27 10.10 5.07
CA ARG A 152 27.70 10.08 4.70
C ARG A 152 28.55 9.27 5.69
N HIS A 153 28.17 9.21 6.96
CA HIS A 153 29.00 8.60 8.01
C HIS A 153 28.49 7.23 8.46
N ASP A 154 27.17 7.04 8.48
CA ASP A 154 26.52 5.81 8.90
C ASP A 154 26.41 4.81 7.72
N PRO A 155 27.02 3.60 7.83
CA PRO A 155 26.99 2.62 6.75
C PRO A 155 25.61 2.10 6.37
N LEU A 156 24.69 1.97 7.33
CA LEU A 156 23.35 1.41 7.12
C LEU A 156 22.45 2.45 6.46
N LEU A 157 22.45 3.69 6.95
CA LEU A 157 21.74 4.81 6.34
C LEU A 157 22.25 5.13 4.94
N ARG A 158 23.53 4.89 4.66
CA ARG A 158 24.10 5.02 3.31
C ARG A 158 23.47 4.05 2.29
N GLU A 159 22.91 2.92 2.74
CA GLU A 159 22.20 1.99 1.86
C GLU A 159 20.84 2.52 1.41
N PHE A 160 20.26 3.47 2.14
CA PHE A 160 19.03 4.14 1.75
C PHE A 160 19.32 5.26 0.74
N GLN A 161 18.57 5.26 -0.35
CA GLN A 161 18.55 6.31 -1.36
C GLN A 161 17.51 7.38 -1.01
N GLU A 162 17.72 8.58 -1.52
CA GLU A 162 16.78 9.71 -1.41
C GLU A 162 16.83 10.53 -2.70
N GLY A 163 15.70 11.14 -3.09
CA GLY A 163 15.66 12.06 -4.22
C GLY A 163 16.33 13.41 -3.88
N PRO A 164 16.73 14.20 -4.88
CA PRO A 164 17.30 15.52 -4.62
C PRO A 164 16.25 16.45 -3.99
N LEU A 165 16.63 17.21 -2.97
CA LEU A 165 15.77 18.18 -2.29
C LEU A 165 15.66 19.48 -3.11
N LEU A 166 14.91 19.41 -4.23
CA LEU A 166 14.69 20.52 -5.16
C LEU A 166 13.50 21.42 -4.78
N PHE A 167 13.02 21.31 -3.53
CA PHE A 167 11.89 22.04 -2.99
C PHE A 167 12.28 22.69 -1.65
N PRO A 168 11.62 23.77 -1.23
CA PRO A 168 12.00 24.50 -0.03
C PRO A 168 11.76 23.64 1.25
N PRO A 169 12.48 23.93 2.35
CA PRO A 169 12.28 23.25 3.64
C PRO A 169 10.81 23.21 4.06
N THR A 170 10.36 22.05 4.53
CA THR A 170 8.93 21.73 4.76
C THR A 170 8.44 22.11 6.14
N TYR A 171 9.32 22.56 7.02
CA TYR A 171 9.05 23.00 8.38
C TYR A 171 9.93 24.22 8.72
N LYS A 172 9.54 25.16 9.57
CA LYS A 172 8.24 25.34 10.23
C LYS A 172 7.52 26.56 9.66
N PHE A 173 6.25 26.40 9.32
CA PHE A 173 5.40 27.47 8.81
C PHE A 173 4.44 28.01 9.88
N ASP A 174 3.99 29.25 9.72
CA ASP A 174 2.81 29.73 10.42
C ASP A 174 1.56 29.09 9.79
N LYS A 175 0.65 28.59 10.64
CA LYS A 175 -0.59 27.95 10.18
C LYS A 175 -1.39 28.89 9.29
N ASN A 176 -2.05 28.30 8.29
CA ASN A 176 -2.83 28.96 7.25
C ASN A 176 -2.00 29.92 6.37
N SER A 177 -0.68 29.73 6.29
CA SER A 177 0.20 30.55 5.45
C SER A 177 1.35 29.76 4.81
N ASN A 178 2.11 30.45 3.96
CA ASN A 178 3.42 30.01 3.45
C ASN A 178 4.58 30.79 4.09
N ASN A 179 4.31 31.53 5.16
CA ASN A 179 5.34 32.24 5.91
C ASN A 179 6.03 31.25 6.87
N TYR A 180 7.36 31.28 6.88
CA TYR A 180 8.14 30.55 7.88
C TYR A 180 8.00 31.23 9.25
N ASP A 181 8.02 30.40 10.30
CA ASP A 181 7.76 30.72 11.71
C ASP A 181 8.13 32.17 12.09
N THR A 182 7.10 33.01 12.25
CA THR A 182 7.25 34.41 12.72
C THR A 182 7.07 34.53 14.23
N SER A 183 6.84 33.44 14.96
CA SER A 183 6.76 33.46 16.42
C SER A 183 8.09 33.88 17.06
N GLU A 184 8.06 34.19 18.35
CA GLU A 184 9.27 34.55 19.12
C GLU A 184 10.37 33.49 19.05
N LYS A 185 9.99 32.21 18.89
CA LYS A 185 10.95 31.08 18.79
C LYS A 185 11.71 31.06 17.47
N LYS A 186 11.20 31.71 16.42
CA LYS A 186 11.79 31.84 15.08
C LYS A 186 12.51 30.56 14.61
N ARG A 187 11.81 29.42 14.64
CA ARG A 187 12.42 28.12 14.32
C ARG A 187 13.04 28.15 12.92
N LYS A 188 14.29 27.73 12.84
CA LYS A 188 15.03 27.63 11.58
C LYS A 188 14.30 26.68 10.62
N PRO A 189 14.09 27.07 9.35
CA PRO A 189 13.55 26.16 8.35
C PRO A 189 14.38 24.88 8.21
N ALA A 190 13.74 23.73 8.02
CA ALA A 190 14.36 22.42 7.86
C ALA A 190 13.51 21.45 7.02
N TRP A 191 14.16 20.52 6.32
CA TRP A 191 13.51 19.37 5.69
C TRP A 191 13.33 18.27 6.72
N THR A 192 12.24 18.35 7.47
CA THR A 192 11.88 17.36 8.49
C THR A 192 11.14 16.17 7.89
N ASP A 193 10.41 16.38 6.80
CA ASP A 193 9.56 15.39 6.14
C ASP A 193 10.31 14.77 4.96
N ARG A 194 10.63 13.48 5.05
CA ARG A 194 11.58 12.80 4.14
C ARG A 194 11.04 11.49 3.61
N ILE A 195 11.46 11.09 2.41
CA ILE A 195 11.11 9.80 1.80
C ILE A 195 12.41 9.12 1.32
N LEU A 196 12.75 8.02 1.97
CA LEU A 196 13.91 7.18 1.69
C LEU A 196 13.45 5.84 1.10
N TRP A 197 14.31 5.21 0.29
CA TRP A 197 14.09 3.83 -0.16
C TRP A 197 15.38 3.02 -0.18
N ARG A 198 15.27 1.72 0.03
CA ARG A 198 16.40 0.78 -0.08
C ARG A 198 15.96 -0.42 -0.90
N LEU A 199 16.77 -0.78 -1.89
CA LEU A 199 16.63 -2.03 -2.64
C LEU A 199 17.57 -3.07 -2.05
N LYS A 200 17.15 -4.34 -2.01
CA LYS A 200 18.04 -5.44 -1.65
C LYS A 200 19.25 -5.44 -2.59
N ARG A 201 20.45 -5.57 -2.01
CA ARG A 201 21.67 -5.74 -2.79
C ARG A 201 21.54 -7.04 -3.59
N GLN A 202 21.56 -6.94 -4.92
CA GLN A 202 21.69 -8.14 -5.73
C GLN A 202 23.11 -8.70 -5.55
N PRO A 203 23.28 -10.02 -5.43
CA PRO A 203 24.59 -10.64 -5.45
C PRO A 203 25.35 -10.15 -6.69
N ARG A 204 26.57 -9.65 -6.51
CA ARG A 204 27.43 -9.33 -7.66
C ARG A 204 27.58 -10.60 -8.48
N ALA A 205 27.26 -10.55 -9.76
CA ALA A 205 27.55 -11.65 -10.67
C ALA A 205 29.05 -11.95 -10.57
N ASP A 206 29.40 -13.23 -10.41
CA ASP A 206 30.78 -13.69 -10.51
C ASP A 206 31.38 -13.15 -11.81
N PRO A 207 32.55 -12.48 -11.80
CA PRO A 207 33.21 -11.99 -13.01
C PRO A 207 33.42 -13.07 -14.09
N HIS A 208 33.34 -14.37 -13.75
CA HIS A 208 33.42 -15.47 -14.71
C HIS A 208 32.09 -15.88 -15.36
N THR A 209 30.94 -15.34 -14.92
CA THR A 209 29.64 -15.63 -15.54
C THR A 209 29.19 -14.47 -16.41
N GLN A 210 29.43 -14.57 -17.72
CA GLN A 210 29.16 -13.53 -18.72
C GLN A 210 27.68 -13.35 -19.06
N ARG A 211 26.80 -13.44 -18.06
CA ARG A 211 25.36 -13.23 -18.19
C ARG A 211 24.94 -12.22 -17.12
N LEU A 212 24.99 -10.94 -17.48
CA LEU A 212 24.28 -9.88 -16.76
C LEU A 212 22.79 -10.25 -16.81
N LEU A 213 22.30 -10.98 -15.81
CA LEU A 213 20.87 -11.13 -15.60
C LEU A 213 20.33 -9.71 -15.38
N ALA A 214 19.48 -9.23 -16.30
CA ALA A 214 18.80 -7.96 -16.12
C ALA A 214 18.18 -7.93 -14.72
N PRO A 215 18.30 -6.80 -13.97
CA PRO A 215 17.79 -6.74 -12.61
C PRO A 215 16.31 -7.08 -12.63
N ARG A 216 15.93 -8.18 -11.98
CA ARG A 216 14.52 -8.65 -11.93
C ARG A 216 13.59 -7.70 -11.16
N PHE A 217 14.13 -6.63 -10.58
CA PHE A 217 13.47 -5.71 -9.68
C PHE A 217 14.26 -4.39 -9.67
N CYS A 218 13.68 -3.32 -10.21
CA CYS A 218 14.30 -2.01 -10.40
C CYS A 218 13.31 -0.91 -10.01
N LEU A 219 13.76 0.08 -9.23
CA LEU A 219 12.94 1.21 -8.80
C LEU A 219 13.55 2.51 -9.34
N SER A 220 12.76 3.26 -10.10
CA SER A 220 13.15 4.56 -10.66
C SER A 220 12.31 5.67 -10.05
N LEU A 221 12.97 6.67 -9.45
CA LEU A 221 12.31 7.87 -8.96
C LEU A 221 11.77 8.71 -10.13
N ARG A 222 10.49 9.07 -10.08
CA ARG A 222 9.86 9.97 -11.07
C ARG A 222 9.67 11.39 -10.57
N SER A 223 9.23 11.55 -9.32
CA SER A 223 9.09 12.86 -8.70
C SER A 223 9.33 12.79 -7.20
N TYR A 224 9.88 13.87 -6.62
CA TYR A 224 10.01 14.08 -5.19
C TYR A 224 9.79 15.56 -4.90
N VAL A 225 8.63 15.90 -4.33
CA VAL A 225 8.15 17.30 -4.26
C VAL A 225 7.42 17.58 -2.96
N SER A 226 7.38 18.86 -2.56
CA SER A 226 6.52 19.35 -1.48
C SER A 226 5.35 20.18 -2.03
N HIS A 227 4.25 20.21 -1.29
CA HIS A 227 2.99 20.82 -1.73
C HIS A 227 2.65 22.08 -0.93
N MET A 228 3.14 23.23 -1.41
CA MET A 228 2.97 24.54 -0.75
C MET A 228 1.53 25.05 -0.71
N MET A 229 0.62 24.50 -1.51
CA MET A 229 -0.79 24.90 -1.55
C MET A 229 -1.57 24.49 -0.28
N TYR A 230 -1.06 23.51 0.48
CA TYR A 230 -1.69 23.07 1.72
C TYR A 230 -1.10 23.84 2.91
N CYS A 231 -1.95 24.59 3.62
CA CYS A 231 -1.50 25.52 4.66
C CYS A 231 -2.06 25.22 6.06
N ILE A 232 -2.86 24.18 6.23
CA ILE A 232 -3.53 23.88 7.52
C ILE A 232 -2.53 23.53 8.63
N SER A 233 -1.40 22.89 8.25
CA SER A 233 -0.33 22.50 9.17
C SER A 233 0.85 23.47 9.11
N ASP A 234 1.69 23.44 10.15
CA ASP A 234 3.02 24.07 10.15
C ASP A 234 4.07 23.27 9.38
N HIS A 235 3.68 22.10 8.84
CA HIS A 235 4.43 21.32 7.86
C HIS A 235 3.76 21.36 6.48
N LYS A 236 4.56 21.10 5.44
CA LYS A 236 4.07 20.96 4.05
C LYS A 236 4.10 19.49 3.62
N PRO A 237 3.01 18.95 3.03
CA PRO A 237 3.00 17.57 2.56
C PRO A 237 4.13 17.31 1.55
N VAL A 238 4.72 16.12 1.62
CA VAL A 238 5.76 15.65 0.70
C VAL A 238 5.29 14.39 0.01
N THR A 239 5.54 14.29 -1.28
CA THR A 239 5.20 13.11 -2.08
C THR A 239 6.39 12.66 -2.90
N SER A 240 6.54 11.34 -3.03
CA SER A 240 7.44 10.73 -4.00
C SER A 240 6.66 9.76 -4.88
N THR A 241 6.95 9.74 -6.18
CA THR A 241 6.40 8.76 -7.11
C THR A 241 7.53 7.97 -7.74
N PHE A 242 7.30 6.67 -7.91
CA PHE A 242 8.30 5.73 -8.42
C PHE A 242 7.67 4.84 -9.48
N ASP A 243 8.50 4.48 -10.47
CA ASP A 243 8.22 3.36 -11.35
C ASP A 243 8.98 2.14 -10.83
N LEU A 244 8.23 1.09 -10.52
CA LEU A 244 8.77 -0.20 -10.10
C LEU A 244 8.65 -1.20 -11.25
N GLU A 245 9.78 -1.50 -11.89
CA GLU A 245 9.88 -2.54 -12.91
C GLU A 245 10.29 -3.84 -12.22
N LEU A 246 9.46 -4.88 -12.33
CA LEU A 246 9.77 -6.20 -11.77
C LEU A 246 9.33 -7.33 -12.71
N LYS A 247 10.02 -8.46 -12.63
CA LYS A 247 9.55 -9.73 -13.21
C LYS A 247 8.81 -10.50 -12.12
N PRO A 248 7.49 -10.67 -12.19
CA PRO A 248 6.73 -11.33 -11.13
C PRO A 248 7.30 -12.71 -10.79
N LEU A 249 7.50 -12.99 -9.50
CA LEU A 249 7.79 -14.36 -9.02
C LEU A 249 6.50 -15.18 -8.94
N VAL A 250 5.35 -14.49 -8.83
CA VAL A 250 4.00 -15.03 -8.95
C VAL A 250 3.30 -14.30 -10.10
N SER A 251 3.10 -14.99 -11.22
CA SER A 251 2.55 -14.40 -12.45
C SER A 251 1.06 -14.67 -12.66
N ALA A 252 0.50 -15.66 -11.97
CA ALA A 252 -0.92 -16.01 -12.01
C ALA A 252 -1.50 -15.97 -10.59
N PRO A 253 -2.78 -15.58 -10.44
CA PRO A 253 -3.44 -15.67 -9.15
C PRO A 253 -3.52 -17.13 -8.70
N VAL A 254 -3.50 -17.34 -7.40
CA VAL A 254 -3.60 -18.67 -6.79
C VAL A 254 -4.99 -19.28 -7.04
N VAL A 255 -6.01 -18.42 -7.12
CA VAL A 255 -7.38 -18.80 -7.47
C VAL A 255 -7.83 -18.06 -8.72
N THR A 256 -8.33 -18.80 -9.71
CA THR A 256 -8.98 -18.22 -10.88
C THR A 256 -10.49 -18.38 -10.74
N LEU A 257 -11.22 -17.27 -10.76
CA LEU A 257 -12.68 -17.22 -10.68
C LEU A 257 -13.26 -17.11 -12.09
N ILE A 258 -14.20 -18.00 -12.42
CA ILE A 258 -14.89 -18.06 -13.70
C ILE A 258 -16.38 -17.87 -13.43
N PRO A 259 -16.90 -16.65 -13.62
CA PRO A 259 -18.34 -16.43 -13.62
C PRO A 259 -18.93 -17.10 -14.88
N GLU A 260 -19.61 -18.23 -14.75
CA GLU A 260 -20.17 -19.00 -15.88
C GLU A 260 -21.64 -18.61 -16.15
N GLY A 261 -21.97 -18.18 -17.38
CA GLY A 261 -23.36 -18.07 -17.86
C GLY A 261 -23.99 -16.67 -17.89
N LEU A 262 -25.26 -16.61 -18.31
CA LEU A 262 -26.13 -15.43 -18.25
C LEU A 262 -26.83 -15.42 -16.90
N TRP A 263 -26.49 -14.43 -16.05
CA TRP A 263 -26.96 -14.40 -14.67
C TRP A 263 -28.23 -13.58 -14.57
N THR A 264 -29.28 -14.22 -14.05
CA THR A 264 -30.60 -13.63 -13.82
C THR A 264 -30.90 -13.71 -12.32
N MET A 265 -31.63 -12.74 -11.77
CA MET A 265 -32.02 -12.72 -10.36
C MET A 265 -32.96 -13.88 -9.95
N GLU A 266 -33.46 -14.65 -10.93
CA GLU A 266 -34.38 -15.77 -10.72
C GLU A 266 -33.67 -17.09 -10.45
N ASN A 267 -32.37 -17.20 -10.76
CA ASN A 267 -31.59 -18.43 -10.60
C ASN A 267 -30.38 -18.19 -9.70
N ASP A 268 -30.08 -19.18 -8.86
CA ASP A 268 -28.83 -19.19 -8.09
C ASP A 268 -27.63 -19.14 -9.05
N MET A 269 -26.64 -18.35 -8.65
CA MET A 269 -25.48 -18.06 -9.47
C MET A 269 -24.41 -19.12 -9.23
N LEU A 270 -24.11 -19.90 -10.25
CA LEU A 270 -23.05 -20.91 -10.19
C LEU A 270 -21.70 -20.25 -10.49
N ILE A 271 -20.78 -20.33 -9.53
CA ILE A 271 -19.43 -19.81 -9.68
C ILE A 271 -18.47 -20.98 -9.78
N SER A 272 -17.77 -21.08 -10.90
CA SER A 272 -16.65 -22.01 -11.06
C SER A 272 -15.35 -21.34 -10.64
N TYR A 273 -14.47 -22.09 -9.99
CA TYR A 273 -13.13 -21.62 -9.66
C TYR A 273 -12.12 -22.76 -9.70
N SER A 274 -10.88 -22.43 -10.05
CA SER A 274 -9.75 -23.35 -10.01
C SER A 274 -8.68 -22.85 -9.06
N LEU A 275 -8.01 -23.79 -8.41
CA LEU A 275 -6.94 -23.56 -7.44
C LEU A 275 -5.62 -24.07 -8.03
N THR A 276 -4.51 -23.39 -7.74
CA THR A 276 -3.20 -23.98 -8.00
C THR A 276 -2.98 -25.21 -7.10
N PRO A 277 -2.31 -26.28 -7.57
CA PRO A 277 -2.16 -27.54 -6.82
C PRO A 277 -1.59 -27.41 -5.39
N ASP A 278 -0.68 -26.46 -5.18
CA ASP A 278 0.01 -26.25 -3.90
C ASP A 278 -0.78 -25.37 -2.91
N PHE A 279 -1.96 -24.90 -3.29
CA PHE A 279 -2.75 -24.01 -2.44
C PHE A 279 -3.53 -24.80 -1.37
N LEU A 280 -3.27 -24.46 -0.11
CA LEU A 280 -3.98 -25.03 1.03
C LEU A 280 -5.19 -24.17 1.40
N SER A 281 -6.36 -24.56 0.89
CA SER A 281 -7.63 -23.90 1.21
C SER A 281 -8.01 -24.06 2.69
N SER A 282 -8.65 -23.05 3.25
CA SER A 282 -9.22 -23.08 4.60
C SER A 282 -10.73 -23.38 4.55
N PRO A 283 -11.31 -24.06 5.55
CA PRO A 283 -12.78 -24.10 5.72
C PRO A 283 -13.41 -22.71 5.84
N TRP A 284 -12.63 -21.73 6.27
CA TRP A 284 -13.02 -20.32 6.43
C TRP A 284 -12.67 -19.47 5.19
N ASP A 285 -12.32 -20.08 4.06
CA ASP A 285 -12.20 -19.34 2.81
C ASP A 285 -13.59 -18.98 2.28
N TRP A 286 -13.70 -17.82 1.64
CA TRP A 286 -14.98 -17.33 1.13
C TRP A 286 -14.82 -16.58 -0.18
N ILE A 287 -15.89 -16.57 -0.99
CA ILE A 287 -15.99 -15.77 -2.20
C ILE A 287 -17.00 -14.67 -1.94
N GLY A 288 -16.55 -13.42 -2.08
CA GLY A 288 -17.40 -12.24 -1.97
C GLY A 288 -17.82 -11.71 -3.33
N LEU A 289 -19.04 -11.22 -3.42
CA LEU A 289 -19.55 -10.41 -4.53
C LEU A 289 -19.44 -8.93 -4.16
N TYR A 290 -18.87 -8.14 -5.04
CA TYR A 290 -18.60 -6.72 -4.82
C TYR A 290 -19.12 -5.89 -5.96
N LYS A 291 -19.63 -4.70 -5.67
CA LYS A 291 -19.83 -3.68 -6.70
C LYS A 291 -18.47 -3.16 -7.18
N VAL A 292 -18.32 -2.89 -8.49
CA VAL A 292 -17.13 -2.21 -9.02
C VAL A 292 -16.99 -0.85 -8.34
N GLY A 293 -15.79 -0.55 -7.83
CA GLY A 293 -15.56 0.59 -6.95
C GLY A 293 -15.69 0.26 -5.46
N LEU A 294 -15.52 -1.01 -5.08
CA LEU A 294 -15.31 -1.42 -3.69
C LEU A 294 -14.22 -0.58 -3.01
N ARG A 295 -14.41 -0.24 -1.74
CA ARG A 295 -13.49 0.62 -0.99
C ARG A 295 -12.65 -0.20 -0.02
N HIS A 296 -13.20 -1.30 0.47
CA HIS A 296 -12.58 -2.25 1.38
C HIS A 296 -13.03 -3.68 1.07
N ILE A 297 -12.27 -4.67 1.50
CA ILE A 297 -12.63 -6.09 1.29
C ILE A 297 -13.86 -6.53 2.10
N ASN A 298 -14.28 -5.74 3.08
CA ASN A 298 -15.50 -6.01 3.86
C ASN A 298 -16.72 -5.29 3.27
N ASP A 299 -16.58 -4.58 2.15
CA ASP A 299 -17.68 -3.89 1.46
C ASP A 299 -18.36 -4.82 0.44
N TYR A 300 -18.43 -6.11 0.73
CA TYR A 300 -19.13 -7.06 -0.14
C TYR A 300 -20.64 -6.78 -0.09
N VAL A 301 -21.30 -7.03 -1.23
CA VAL A 301 -22.76 -7.04 -1.35
C VAL A 301 -23.32 -8.32 -0.75
N SER A 302 -22.66 -9.44 -1.03
CA SER A 302 -22.98 -10.77 -0.51
C SER A 302 -21.71 -11.63 -0.53
N TYR A 303 -21.74 -12.78 0.13
CA TYR A 303 -20.62 -13.72 0.15
C TYR A 303 -21.08 -15.15 0.38
N VAL A 304 -20.20 -16.11 0.06
CA VAL A 304 -20.40 -17.53 0.36
C VAL A 304 -19.14 -18.15 0.93
N TRP A 305 -19.30 -19.03 1.92
CA TRP A 305 -18.23 -19.89 2.40
C TRP A 305 -17.96 -20.97 1.35
N VAL A 306 -16.69 -21.10 0.95
CA VAL A 306 -16.29 -21.97 -0.16
C VAL A 306 -16.62 -23.43 0.14
N ARG A 307 -16.29 -23.90 1.35
CA ARG A 307 -16.46 -25.30 1.72
C ARG A 307 -17.93 -25.70 1.86
N ASP A 308 -18.75 -24.84 2.46
CA ASP A 308 -20.14 -25.18 2.78
C ASP A 308 -21.05 -25.15 1.55
N ASN A 309 -20.67 -24.40 0.52
CA ASN A 309 -21.46 -24.22 -0.70
C ASN A 309 -20.88 -24.99 -1.89
N GLN A 310 -19.88 -25.85 -1.69
CA GLN A 310 -19.25 -26.61 -2.77
C GLN A 310 -20.22 -27.67 -3.32
N VAL A 311 -20.49 -27.59 -4.62
CA VAL A 311 -21.51 -28.40 -5.31
C VAL A 311 -20.89 -29.59 -6.03
N SER A 312 -19.74 -29.37 -6.65
CA SER A 312 -19.07 -30.35 -7.48
C SER A 312 -17.56 -30.10 -7.49
N PHE A 313 -16.83 -31.17 -7.80
CA PHE A 313 -15.40 -31.13 -8.05
C PHE A 313 -15.10 -32.09 -9.19
N SER A 314 -14.57 -31.57 -10.29
CA SER A 314 -14.13 -32.36 -11.44
C SER A 314 -12.92 -31.68 -12.10
N ASP A 315 -11.85 -32.43 -12.35
CA ASP A 315 -10.68 -31.96 -13.11
C ASP A 315 -10.07 -30.62 -12.62
N GLY A 316 -10.01 -30.41 -11.29
CA GLY A 316 -9.43 -29.20 -10.70
C GLY A 316 -10.31 -27.95 -10.79
N LEU A 317 -11.56 -28.11 -11.23
CA LEU A 317 -12.61 -27.10 -11.20
C LEU A 317 -13.57 -27.41 -10.04
N SER A 318 -13.77 -26.43 -9.18
CA SER A 318 -14.74 -26.46 -8.09
C SER A 318 -15.88 -25.51 -8.40
N GLN A 319 -17.10 -25.86 -7.98
CA GLN A 319 -18.27 -25.01 -8.16
C GLN A 319 -18.90 -24.68 -6.81
N VAL A 320 -19.32 -23.43 -6.63
CA VAL A 320 -20.12 -23.00 -5.48
C VAL A 320 -21.42 -22.35 -5.94
N TYR A 321 -22.48 -22.58 -5.18
CA TYR A 321 -23.72 -21.82 -5.32
C TYR A 321 -23.60 -20.48 -4.61
N PHE A 322 -24.16 -19.46 -5.25
CA PHE A 322 -24.26 -18.12 -4.71
C PHE A 322 -25.71 -17.67 -4.79
N ASN A 323 -26.34 -17.49 -3.63
CA ASN A 323 -27.72 -17.05 -3.55
C ASN A 323 -27.80 -15.57 -3.96
N THR A 324 -28.65 -15.27 -4.94
CA THR A 324 -28.80 -13.94 -5.53
C THR A 324 -30.03 -13.18 -5.04
N SER A 325 -30.87 -13.79 -4.18
CA SER A 325 -32.15 -13.24 -3.72
C SER A 325 -32.03 -11.85 -3.08
N ASP A 326 -30.92 -11.60 -2.40
CA ASP A 326 -30.67 -10.36 -1.66
C ASP A 326 -29.83 -9.33 -2.44
N ILE A 327 -29.49 -9.62 -3.71
CA ILE A 327 -28.75 -8.69 -4.55
C ILE A 327 -29.74 -7.64 -5.09
N PRO A 328 -29.52 -6.34 -4.82
CA PRO A 328 -30.40 -5.30 -5.33
C PRO A 328 -30.47 -5.32 -6.86
N GLU A 329 -31.63 -5.06 -7.44
CA GLU A 329 -31.75 -4.81 -8.88
C GLU A 329 -30.99 -3.53 -9.25
N THR A 330 -29.96 -3.68 -10.09
CA THR A 330 -29.12 -2.56 -10.52
C THR A 330 -28.45 -2.86 -11.87
N GLU A 331 -28.15 -1.80 -12.63
CA GLU A 331 -27.33 -1.87 -13.84
C GLU A 331 -25.81 -1.86 -13.58
N ASP A 332 -25.43 -1.86 -12.30
CA ASP A 332 -24.04 -1.84 -11.85
C ASP A 332 -23.25 -3.04 -12.36
N GLN A 333 -21.93 -2.85 -12.44
CA GLN A 333 -21.00 -3.95 -12.63
C GLN A 333 -20.52 -4.50 -11.29
N PHE A 334 -20.25 -5.80 -11.27
CA PHE A 334 -19.81 -6.55 -10.11
C PHE A 334 -18.49 -7.28 -10.38
N LEU A 335 -17.82 -7.66 -9.29
CA LEU A 335 -16.59 -8.43 -9.23
C LEU A 335 -16.75 -9.54 -8.18
N LEU A 336 -16.14 -10.69 -8.41
CA LEU A 336 -15.94 -11.70 -7.39
C LEU A 336 -14.51 -11.62 -6.86
N CYS A 337 -14.34 -11.73 -5.54
CA CYS A 337 -13.03 -11.90 -4.92
C CYS A 337 -13.02 -13.17 -4.06
N TYR A 338 -12.04 -14.04 -4.25
CA TYR A 338 -11.77 -15.16 -3.36
C TYR A 338 -10.83 -14.67 -2.26
N TYR A 339 -11.27 -14.76 -1.00
CA TYR A 339 -10.48 -14.42 0.17
C TYR A 339 -9.98 -15.69 0.86
N SER A 340 -8.67 -15.79 1.04
CA SER A 340 -8.07 -16.86 1.81
C SER A 340 -7.96 -16.47 3.27
N ASN A 341 -8.54 -17.27 4.16
CA ASN A 341 -8.40 -17.05 5.60
C ASN A 341 -6.98 -17.35 6.08
N ASN A 342 -6.32 -18.35 5.51
CA ASN A 342 -4.95 -18.72 5.90
C ASN A 342 -3.92 -17.64 5.52
N LEU A 343 -4.10 -16.99 4.37
CA LEU A 343 -3.19 -15.94 3.88
C LEU A 343 -3.63 -14.53 4.27
N HIS A 344 -4.83 -14.37 4.84
CA HIS A 344 -5.47 -13.10 5.15
C HIS A 344 -5.46 -12.10 3.98
N SER A 345 -5.73 -12.61 2.76
CA SER A 345 -5.64 -11.81 1.54
C SER A 345 -6.62 -12.30 0.48
N VAL A 346 -6.92 -11.40 -0.47
CA VAL A 346 -7.55 -11.80 -1.73
C VAL A 346 -6.52 -12.57 -2.55
N VAL A 347 -6.91 -13.72 -3.07
CA VAL A 347 -6.03 -14.63 -3.83
C VAL A 347 -6.56 -14.95 -5.23
N GLY A 348 -7.75 -14.43 -5.54
CA GLY A 348 -8.37 -14.49 -6.87
C GLY A 348 -9.37 -13.36 -7.05
N ILE A 349 -9.46 -12.83 -8.27
CA ILE A 349 -10.45 -11.81 -8.64
C ILE A 349 -10.99 -12.12 -10.04
N SER A 350 -12.29 -11.96 -10.26
CA SER A 350 -12.89 -12.12 -11.59
C SER A 350 -12.69 -10.85 -12.44
N LYS A 351 -12.99 -10.96 -13.74
CA LYS A 351 -13.29 -9.77 -14.55
C LYS A 351 -14.62 -9.15 -14.10
N PRO A 352 -14.84 -7.83 -14.33
CA PRO A 352 -16.15 -7.23 -14.13
C PRO A 352 -17.23 -7.91 -14.97
N PHE A 353 -18.43 -8.09 -14.41
CA PHE A 353 -19.61 -8.61 -15.11
C PHE A 353 -20.88 -7.87 -14.64
N LYS A 354 -22.00 -8.07 -15.34
CA LYS A 354 -23.31 -7.56 -14.95
C LYS A 354 -24.21 -8.73 -14.53
N ILE A 355 -25.11 -8.46 -13.59
CA ILE A 355 -26.20 -9.36 -13.23
C ILE A 355 -27.46 -8.77 -13.88
N GLN A 356 -28.15 -9.54 -14.72
CA GLN A 356 -29.33 -9.03 -15.41
C GLN A 356 -30.53 -9.05 -14.44
N PRO A 357 -31.35 -7.98 -14.39
CA PRO A 357 -32.67 -8.05 -13.78
C PRO A 357 -33.44 -9.19 -14.44
N GLY A 358 -34.22 -9.96 -13.67
CA GLY A 358 -35.08 -11.00 -14.25
C GLY A 358 -35.99 -10.35 -15.30
N SER A 359 -35.76 -10.66 -16.57
CA SER A 359 -36.75 -10.31 -17.59
C SER A 359 -37.96 -11.19 -17.31
N PHE A 360 -39.11 -10.60 -16.98
CA PHE A 360 -40.37 -11.29 -17.17
C PHE A 360 -40.34 -11.88 -18.57
N LEU A 361 -40.26 -13.21 -18.67
CA LEU A 361 -40.60 -13.91 -19.89
C LEU A 361 -41.98 -13.38 -20.26
N ALA A 362 -42.04 -12.50 -21.26
CA ALA A 362 -43.29 -12.16 -21.89
C ALA A 362 -43.88 -13.50 -22.33
N GLN A 363 -44.92 -13.93 -21.63
CA GLN A 363 -45.69 -15.10 -22.03
C GLN A 363 -46.11 -14.84 -23.48
N ASP A 364 -45.62 -15.67 -24.39
CA ASP A 364 -46.23 -15.81 -25.70
C ASP A 364 -47.72 -16.10 -25.45
N PRO A 365 -48.67 -15.27 -25.91
CA PRO A 365 -50.07 -15.58 -25.75
C PRO A 365 -50.41 -16.74 -26.69
N LEU A 366 -50.26 -17.96 -26.18
CA LEU A 366 -50.95 -19.13 -26.69
C LEU A 366 -52.45 -18.95 -26.45
N GLY A 367 -53.19 -18.72 -27.52
CA GLY A 367 -54.61 -19.06 -27.58
C GLY A 367 -55.54 -17.92 -27.97
N GLU A 368 -55.65 -17.66 -29.27
CA GLU A 368 -56.97 -17.33 -29.82
C GLU A 368 -57.50 -18.55 -30.58
N ALA A 369 -58.39 -19.28 -29.91
CA ALA A 369 -59.31 -20.19 -30.56
C ALA A 369 -60.25 -19.34 -31.43
N GLN A 370 -60.20 -19.56 -32.74
CA GLN A 370 -61.20 -19.01 -33.67
C GLN A 370 -62.57 -19.68 -33.41
N PRO A 371 -63.67 -18.92 -33.27
CA PRO A 371 -64.99 -19.50 -33.26
C PRO A 371 -65.44 -19.79 -34.70
N HIS A 372 -66.07 -20.96 -34.87
CA HIS A 372 -66.80 -21.35 -36.07
C HIS A 372 -67.85 -20.31 -36.46
N ILE A 373 -67.86 -19.87 -37.74
CA ILE A 373 -68.99 -19.94 -38.70
C ILE A 373 -68.40 -20.15 -40.10
#